data_AF-A0A815JK37-F1
#
_entry.id   AF-A0A815JK37-F1
#
_cell.length_a   1.000
_cell.length_b   1.000
_cell.length_c   1.000
_cell.angle_alpha   90.00
_cell.angle_beta   90.00
_cell.angle_gamma   90.00
#
_symmetry.space_group_name_H-M   'P 1'
#
loop_
_entity.id
_entity.type
_entity.pdbx_description
1 polymer ?
#
loop_
_entity_poly.entity_id
_entity_poly.type
_entity_poly.pdbx_seq_one_letter_code
_entity_poly.pdbx_strand_id
1 'polypeptide(L)'
;NQIGDKGAQGLADGLKDNKVLTQLYLGVNQITDNGAQYFADALKNNKTLTALGLGSNITDNGAQILAEVLKTNEILTHLYLNQNQITDNGAQHLANTLKENKFERDQILISDKVNIFRP
;
A
#
# COMPACT_ATOMS: atom_id res chain seq x y z
N ASN A 1 7.11 5.09 -14.59
CA ASN A 1 6.26 5.87 -15.54
C ASN A 1 6.05 7.27 -14.97
N GLN A 2 5.28 8.15 -15.62
CA GLN A 2 4.89 9.46 -15.06
C GLN A 2 3.46 9.42 -14.47
N ILE A 3 3.09 8.28 -13.87
CA ILE A 3 1.77 8.15 -13.24
C ILE A 3 1.79 8.98 -11.96
N GLY A 4 1.12 10.14 -11.98
CA GLY A 4 0.85 10.95 -10.80
C GLY A 4 -0.46 10.55 -10.12
N ASP A 5 -0.86 11.32 -9.11
CA ASP A 5 -2.07 11.04 -8.30
C ASP A 5 -3.36 10.89 -9.12
N LYS A 6 -3.51 11.64 -10.21
CA LYS A 6 -4.67 11.49 -11.12
C LYS A 6 -4.71 10.13 -11.81
N GLY A 7 -3.53 9.63 -12.22
CA GLY A 7 -3.43 8.29 -12.80
C GLY A 7 -3.64 7.20 -11.75
N ALA A 8 -3.12 7.41 -10.54
CA ALA A 8 -3.40 6.55 -9.39
C ALA A 8 -4.91 6.49 -9.08
N GLN A 9 -5.61 7.63 -9.13
CA GLN A 9 -7.06 7.69 -8.95
C GLN A 9 -7.79 6.84 -10.00
N GLY A 10 -7.48 7.00 -11.29
CA GLY A 10 -8.12 6.22 -12.35
C GLY A 10 -7.89 4.71 -12.20
N LEU A 11 -6.69 4.31 -11.78
CA LEU A 11 -6.38 2.90 -11.48
C LEU A 11 -7.13 2.40 -10.24
N ALA A 12 -7.19 3.20 -9.18
CA ALA A 12 -7.92 2.87 -7.96
C ALA A 12 -9.43 2.75 -8.20
N ASP A 13 -10.00 3.64 -9.01
CA ASP A 13 -11.42 3.55 -9.39
C ASP A 13 -11.70 2.28 -10.19
N GLY A 14 -10.83 1.92 -11.14
CA GLY A 14 -10.93 0.64 -11.85
C GLY A 14 -10.79 -0.58 -10.92
N LEU A 15 -9.95 -0.49 -9.89
CA LEU A 15 -9.74 -1.58 -8.92
C LEU A 15 -10.98 -1.89 -8.06
N LYS A 16 -11.82 -0.90 -7.75
CA LYS A 16 -13.01 -1.11 -6.88
C LYS A 16 -13.89 -2.25 -7.40
N ASP A 17 -14.12 -2.27 -8.71
CA ASP A 17 -14.98 -3.25 -9.37
C ASP A 17 -14.21 -4.39 -10.03
N ASN A 18 -12.88 -4.28 -10.13
CA ASN A 18 -12.06 -5.32 -10.72
C ASN A 18 -12.13 -6.62 -9.88
N LYS A 19 -12.45 -7.74 -10.55
CA LYS A 19 -12.57 -9.08 -9.93
C LYS A 19 -11.53 -10.08 -10.42
N VAL A 20 -10.47 -9.63 -11.09
CA VAL A 20 -9.50 -10.53 -11.75
C VAL A 20 -8.07 -10.18 -11.38
N LEU A 21 -7.74 -8.89 -11.30
CA LEU A 21 -6.40 -8.42 -11.02
C LEU A 21 -6.01 -8.78 -9.59
N THR A 22 -4.90 -9.51 -9.48
CA THR A 22 -4.33 -9.97 -8.21
C THR A 22 -3.10 -9.18 -7.80
N GLN A 23 -2.37 -8.60 -8.76
CA GLN A 23 -1.13 -7.89 -8.48
C GLN A 23 -1.04 -6.60 -9.28
N LEU A 24 -0.63 -5.52 -8.62
CA LEU A 24 -0.42 -4.21 -9.24
C LEU A 24 0.87 -3.57 -8.72
N TYR A 25 1.85 -3.41 -9.60
CA TYR A 25 3.13 -2.80 -9.28
C TYR A 25 3.28 -1.46 -10.00
N LEU A 26 3.24 -0.38 -9.22
CA LEU A 26 3.43 0.99 -9.65
C LEU A 26 4.65 1.61 -8.96
N GLY A 27 5.66 0.80 -8.65
CA GLY A 27 6.96 1.29 -8.20
C GLY A 27 7.56 2.27 -9.21
N VAL A 28 8.30 3.26 -8.71
CA VAL A 28 9.00 4.27 -9.54
C VAL A 28 8.02 5.10 -10.41
N ASN A 29 7.06 5.77 -9.74
CA ASN A 29 6.08 6.69 -10.33
C ASN A 29 6.00 7.99 -9.53
N GLN A 30 5.03 8.87 -9.78
CA GLN A 30 4.89 10.14 -9.05
C GLN A 30 3.67 10.12 -8.12
N ILE A 31 3.45 8.97 -7.48
CA ILE A 31 2.31 8.74 -6.58
C ILE A 31 2.69 9.28 -5.20
N THR A 32 1.90 10.24 -4.72
CA THR A 32 2.06 10.84 -3.39
C THR A 32 1.10 10.19 -2.39
N ASP A 33 1.03 10.73 -1.17
CA ASP A 33 0.06 10.32 -0.15
C ASP A 33 -1.39 10.43 -0.65
N ASN A 34 -1.71 11.39 -1.53
CA ASN A 34 -3.05 11.50 -2.13
C ASN A 34 -3.35 10.30 -3.04
N GLY A 35 -2.38 9.89 -3.85
CA GLY A 35 -2.48 8.68 -4.65
C GLY A 35 -2.64 7.42 -3.79
N ALA A 36 -1.90 7.34 -2.68
CA ALA A 36 -2.03 6.26 -1.70
C ALA A 36 -3.44 6.22 -1.06
N GLN A 37 -4.04 7.37 -0.77
CA GLN A 37 -5.42 7.48 -0.27
C GLN A 37 -6.43 6.87 -1.25
N TYR A 38 -6.30 7.14 -2.57
CA TYR A 38 -7.20 6.53 -3.55
C TYR A 38 -7.10 5.00 -3.56
N PHE A 39 -5.87 4.45 -3.49
CA PHE A 39 -5.69 3.00 -3.37
C PHE A 39 -6.25 2.45 -2.06
N ALA A 40 -6.08 3.16 -0.95
CA ALA A 40 -6.67 2.75 0.33
C ALA A 40 -8.20 2.69 0.24
N ASP A 41 -8.84 3.67 -0.38
CA ASP A 41 -10.29 3.64 -0.57
C ASP A 41 -10.76 2.52 -1.51
N ALA A 42 -9.98 2.20 -2.55
CA ALA A 42 -10.26 1.07 -3.42
C ALA A 42 -10.12 -0.28 -2.69
N LEU A 43 -9.08 -0.42 -1.86
CA LEU A 43 -8.79 -1.63 -1.10
C LEU A 43 -9.88 -1.96 -0.07
N LYS A 44 -10.63 -1.01 0.45
CA LYS A 44 -11.76 -1.30 1.36
C LYS A 44 -12.75 -2.32 0.76
N ASN A 45 -12.97 -2.22 -0.55
CA ASN A 45 -13.97 -3.03 -1.27
C ASN A 45 -13.37 -4.05 -2.24
N ASN A 46 -12.12 -3.86 -2.66
CA ASN A 46 -11.47 -4.83 -3.54
C ASN A 46 -11.21 -6.15 -2.79
N LYS A 47 -11.60 -7.27 -3.42
CA LYS A 47 -11.49 -8.62 -2.85
C LYS A 47 -10.57 -9.55 -3.65
N THR A 48 -9.74 -9.02 -4.53
CA THR A 48 -8.91 -9.84 -5.43
C THR A 48 -7.44 -9.48 -5.43
N LEU A 49 -7.10 -8.22 -5.13
CA LEU A 49 -5.73 -7.75 -5.12
C LEU A 49 -5.00 -8.28 -3.89
N THR A 50 -3.99 -9.13 -4.13
CA THR A 50 -3.14 -9.72 -3.11
C THR A 50 -1.80 -9.02 -2.98
N ALA A 51 -1.34 -8.31 -4.03
CA ALA A 51 -0.10 -7.53 -4.01
C ALA A 51 -0.25 -6.12 -4.59
N LEU A 52 0.26 -5.13 -3.86
CA LEU A 52 0.31 -3.73 -4.29
C LEU A 52 1.71 -3.13 -4.09
N GLY A 53 2.26 -2.51 -5.13
CA GLY A 53 3.49 -1.73 -5.05
C GLY A 53 3.26 -0.27 -5.41
N LEU A 54 3.66 0.67 -4.55
CA LEU A 54 3.56 2.12 -4.77
C LEU A 54 4.91 2.79 -4.50
N GLY A 55 5.23 3.89 -5.19
CA GLY A 55 6.62 4.39 -5.17
C GLY A 55 6.86 5.88 -5.39
N SER A 56 8.05 6.27 -4.92
CA SER A 56 8.83 7.51 -5.08
C SER A 56 8.39 8.77 -4.35
N ASN A 57 7.15 8.89 -3.88
CA ASN A 57 6.71 10.12 -3.17
C ASN A 57 5.74 9.90 -2.01
N ILE A 58 5.55 8.66 -1.55
CA ILE A 58 4.76 8.41 -0.33
C ILE A 58 5.59 8.78 0.90
N THR A 59 4.98 9.47 1.85
CA THR A 59 5.59 9.85 3.13
C THR A 59 5.05 8.97 4.26
N ASP A 60 5.43 9.26 5.50
CA ASP A 60 4.86 8.63 6.69
C ASP A 60 3.33 8.69 6.71
N ASN A 61 2.73 9.79 6.23
CA ASN A 61 1.27 9.94 6.23
C ASN A 61 0.59 8.96 5.25
N GLY A 62 1.10 8.81 4.03
CA GLY A 62 0.57 7.82 3.09
C GLY A 62 0.78 6.38 3.57
N ALA A 63 1.90 6.10 4.26
CA ALA A 63 2.11 4.81 4.90
C ALA A 63 1.05 4.53 6.00
N GLN A 64 0.73 5.52 6.84
CA GLN A 64 -0.33 5.41 7.85
C GLN A 64 -1.70 5.13 7.22
N ILE A 65 -2.06 5.87 6.16
CA ILE A 65 -3.31 5.65 5.42
C ILE A 65 -3.42 4.21 4.91
N LEU A 66 -2.34 3.69 4.31
CA LEU A 66 -2.29 2.30 3.83
C LEU A 66 -2.36 1.29 4.98
N ALA A 67 -1.70 1.58 6.10
CA ALA A 67 -1.73 0.72 7.29
C ALA A 67 -3.15 0.60 7.86
N GLU A 68 -3.90 1.71 7.91
CA GLU A 68 -5.27 1.72 8.44
C GLU A 68 -6.25 0.92 7.57
N VAL A 69 -6.17 1.02 6.24
CA VAL A 69 -7.03 0.17 5.39
C VAL A 69 -6.70 -1.30 5.57
N LEU A 70 -5.43 -1.64 5.77
CA LEU A 70 -5.00 -3.03 5.93
C LEU A 70 -5.60 -3.69 7.17
N LYS A 71 -6.02 -2.95 8.20
CA LYS A 71 -6.79 -3.50 9.34
C LYS A 71 -8.14 -4.10 8.94
N THR A 72 -8.67 -3.74 7.77
CA THR A 72 -10.00 -4.16 7.30
C THR A 72 -9.97 -4.95 5.99
N ASN A 73 -8.89 -4.83 5.21
CA ASN A 73 -8.73 -5.61 3.98
C ASN A 73 -8.08 -6.95 4.30
N GLU A 74 -8.80 -8.06 4.13
CA GLU A 74 -8.29 -9.40 4.46
C GLU A 74 -7.46 -10.03 3.33
N ILE A 75 -7.46 -9.42 2.14
CA ILE A 75 -7.00 -10.05 0.89
C ILE A 75 -5.56 -9.65 0.52
N LEU A 76 -5.17 -8.40 0.78
CA LEU A 76 -3.85 -7.90 0.44
C LEU A 76 -2.82 -8.48 1.41
N THR A 77 -1.99 -9.39 0.92
CA THR A 77 -0.94 -10.04 1.70
C THR A 77 0.44 -9.42 1.47
N HIS A 78 0.61 -8.72 0.34
CA HIS A 78 1.87 -8.08 -0.04
C HIS A 78 1.72 -6.58 -0.29
N LEU A 79 2.50 -5.76 0.43
CA LEU A 79 2.58 -4.31 0.21
C LEU A 79 4.04 -3.87 0.05
N TYR A 80 4.36 -3.29 -1.09
CA TYR A 80 5.68 -2.79 -1.45
C TYR A 80 5.67 -1.26 -1.51
N LEU A 81 6.37 -0.64 -0.56
CA LEU A 81 6.58 0.80 -0.43
C LEU A 81 8.07 1.16 -0.47
N ASN A 82 8.92 0.28 -1.01
CA ASN A 82 10.33 0.57 -1.17
C ASN A 82 10.56 1.83 -2.03
N GLN A 83 11.64 2.55 -1.75
CA GLN A 83 12.01 3.78 -2.45
C GLN A 83 10.95 4.89 -2.35
N ASN A 84 10.27 4.99 -1.20
CA ASN A 84 9.44 6.13 -0.82
C ASN A 84 10.14 7.01 0.23
N GLN A 85 9.49 8.08 0.66
CA GLN A 85 9.97 9.04 1.68
C GLN A 85 9.44 8.67 3.07
N ILE A 86 9.34 7.38 3.37
CA ILE A 86 8.87 6.85 4.65
C ILE A 86 10.07 6.79 5.60
N THR A 87 9.96 7.47 6.73
CA THR A 87 10.96 7.50 7.80
C THR A 87 10.73 6.33 8.77
N ASP A 88 11.64 6.19 9.74
CA ASP A 88 11.50 5.20 10.81
C ASP A 88 10.19 5.37 11.60
N ASN A 89 9.66 6.60 11.72
CA ASN A 89 8.39 6.85 12.39
C ASN A 89 7.20 6.27 11.62
N GLY A 90 7.15 6.49 10.30
CA GLY A 90 6.12 5.89 9.45
C GLY A 90 6.21 4.37 9.42
N ALA A 91 7.44 3.83 9.35
CA ALA A 91 7.66 2.39 9.40
C ALA A 91 7.23 1.78 10.75
N GLN A 92 7.56 2.43 11.86
CA GLN A 92 7.16 1.99 13.20
C GLN A 92 5.65 2.04 13.38
N HIS A 93 4.99 3.09 12.88
CA HIS A 93 3.55 3.17 12.90
C HIS A 93 2.92 2.03 12.09
N LEU A 94 3.37 1.82 10.86
CA LEU A 94 2.87 0.73 10.01
C LEU A 94 3.05 -0.64 10.69
N ALA A 95 4.21 -0.87 11.31
CA ALA A 95 4.46 -2.09 12.07
C ALA A 95 3.50 -2.24 13.27
N ASN A 96 3.26 -1.19 14.04
CA ASN A 96 2.36 -1.23 15.20
C ASN A 96 0.91 -1.45 14.79
N THR A 97 0.43 -0.71 13.80
CA THR A 97 -0.91 -0.84 13.22
C THR A 97 -1.18 -2.26 12.74
N LEU A 98 -0.15 -2.93 12.21
CA LEU A 98 -0.29 -4.29 11.72
C LEU A 98 -0.05 -5.38 12.76
N LYS A 99 0.64 -5.10 13.88
CA LYS A 99 0.67 -6.01 15.04
C LYS A 99 -0.71 -6.21 15.66
N GLU A 100 -1.55 -5.18 15.61
CA GLU A 100 -2.94 -5.23 16.07
C GLU A 100 -3.89 -5.85 15.03
N ASN A 101 -3.38 -6.09 13.81
CA ASN A 101 -4.17 -6.66 12.75
C ASN A 101 -4.34 -8.17 12.95
N LYS A 102 -5.54 -8.67 12.66
CA LYS A 102 -5.90 -10.08 12.84
C LYS A 102 -5.58 -10.92 11.60
N PHE A 103 -5.20 -10.28 10.51
CA PHE A 103 -4.92 -10.93 9.24
C PHE A 103 -3.43 -11.13 9.05
N GLU A 104 -3.06 -12.35 8.64
CA GLU A 104 -1.68 -12.67 8.30
C GLU A 104 -1.26 -11.89 7.05
N ARG A 105 -0.01 -11.40 7.07
CA ARG A 105 0.64 -10.70 5.97
C ARG A 105 1.93 -11.42 5.66
N ASP A 106 2.13 -11.74 4.39
CA ASP A 106 3.32 -12.48 3.97
C ASP A 106 4.52 -11.54 3.86
N GLN A 107 4.31 -10.34 3.34
CA GLN A 107 5.40 -9.43 3.06
C GLN A 107 4.95 -7.97 3.03
N ILE A 108 5.54 -7.15 3.91
CA ILE A 108 5.38 -5.70 3.84
C ILE A 108 6.77 -5.07 3.85
N LEU A 109 7.15 -4.54 2.69
CA LEU A 109 8.47 -3.97 2.43
C LEU A 109 8.34 -2.45 2.33
N ILE A 110 8.87 -1.73 3.32
CA ILE A 110 8.85 -0.26 3.34
C ILE A 110 10.17 0.31 2.79
N SER A 111 11.25 -0.42 2.98
CA SER A 111 12.56 -0.08 2.43
C SER A 111 13.36 -1.35 2.22
N ASP A 112 14.48 -1.28 1.49
CA ASP A 112 15.39 -2.41 1.29
C ASP A 112 15.96 -2.98 2.61
N LYS A 113 15.72 -2.28 3.74
CA LYS A 113 16.20 -2.64 5.08
C LYS A 113 15.10 -3.00 6.08
N VAL A 114 13.82 -2.72 5.77
CA VAL A 114 12.71 -2.89 6.73
C VAL A 114 11.63 -3.78 6.11
N ASN A 115 11.62 -5.05 6.56
CA ASN A 115 10.54 -6.00 6.35
C ASN A 115 9.84 -6.24 7.69
N ILE A 116 8.54 -5.96 7.75
CA ILE A 116 7.79 -6.01 9.01
C ILE A 116 7.42 -7.45 9.40
N PHE A 117 7.44 -8.40 8.46
CA PHE A 117 6.86 -9.75 8.63
C PHE A 117 7.82 -10.91 8.47
N ARG A 118 9.14 -10.70 8.50
CA ARG A 118 10.10 -11.83 8.55
C ARG A 118 10.80 -11.92 9.91
N PRO A 119 10.96 -13.15 10.45
CA PRO A 119 11.80 -13.40 11.63
C PRO A 119 13.28 -13.05 11.37
#